data_AF-A0A531KG60-F1
#
_entry.id   AF-A0A531KG60-F1
#
_cell.length_a   1.000
_cell.length_b   1.000
_cell.length_c   1.000
_cell.angle_alpha   90.00
_cell.angle_beta   90.00
_cell.angle_gamma   90.00
#
_symmetry.space_group_name_H-M   'P 1'
#
loop_
_entity.id
_entity.type
_entity.pdbx_description
1 polymer ?
#
loop_
_entity_poly.entity_id
_entity_poly.type
_entity_poly.pdbx_seq_one_letter_code
_entity_poly.pdbx_strand_id
1 'polypeptide(L)'
;MPGGMGHVNVVSSVIFGGVSGSSVADIASIGAIEINAMERHGFPRGYAVGMTLCTSTLSSIIPPSILIVIAGSIANVSIGTLLVAGLIPGLFIAFAFMVFNHVYAVRHGYNPPSPMNFRKIAITGVNAILPMLTPVILLVGIVDGYFTPTEAAAIAALYTLFLA
;
A
#
# COMPACT_ATOMS: atom_id res chain seq x y z
N MET A 1 12.79 15.28 -0.63
CA MET A 1 11.57 15.90 -1.18
C MET A 1 10.71 16.37 -0.01
N PRO A 2 10.04 17.53 -0.13
CA PRO A 2 9.06 17.97 0.85
C PRO A 2 8.01 16.90 1.07
N GLY A 3 7.77 16.54 2.33
CA GLY A 3 6.77 15.54 2.69
C GLY A 3 7.09 14.10 2.29
N GLY A 4 8.37 13.75 2.09
CA GLY A 4 8.81 12.42 1.63
C GLY A 4 8.19 11.24 2.39
N MET A 5 8.07 11.34 3.72
CA MET A 5 7.42 10.29 4.53
C MET A 5 5.93 10.11 4.24
N GLY A 6 5.21 11.18 3.92
CA GLY A 6 3.81 11.08 3.53
C GLY A 6 3.64 10.45 2.14
N HIS A 7 4.57 10.68 1.22
CA HIS A 7 4.58 9.95 -0.06
C HIS A 7 4.90 8.46 0.13
N VAL A 8 5.85 8.13 1.00
CA VAL A 8 6.14 6.74 1.36
C VAL A 8 4.90 6.07 1.95
N ASN A 9 4.19 6.74 2.86
CA ASN A 9 2.94 6.23 3.41
C ASN A 9 1.90 5.95 2.31
N VAL A 10 1.60 6.91 1.43
CA VAL A 10 0.65 6.67 0.33
C VAL A 10 1.07 5.48 -0.54
N VAL A 11 2.35 5.37 -0.91
CA VAL A 11 2.84 4.25 -1.73
C VAL A 11 2.78 2.93 -0.97
N SER A 12 3.15 2.93 0.32
CA SER A 12 3.09 1.76 1.19
C SER A 12 1.66 1.24 1.32
N SER A 13 0.68 2.10 1.60
CA SER A 13 -0.73 1.69 1.65
C SER A 13 -1.28 1.25 0.29
N VAL A 14 -0.79 1.79 -0.84
CA VAL A 14 -1.18 1.29 -2.17
C VAL A 14 -0.69 -0.14 -2.40
N ILE A 15 0.57 -0.44 -2.04
CA ILE A 15 1.16 -1.76 -2.25
C ILE A 15 0.58 -2.77 -1.25
N PHE A 16 0.61 -2.47 0.05
CA PHE A 16 0.14 -3.37 1.10
C PHE A 16 -1.38 -3.45 1.18
N GLY A 17 -2.07 -2.32 0.96
CA GLY A 17 -3.51 -2.30 0.86
C GLY A 17 -4.01 -3.07 -0.35
N GLY A 18 -3.29 -3.01 -1.48
CA GLY A 18 -3.55 -3.90 -2.62
C GLY A 18 -3.49 -5.36 -2.19
N VAL A 19 -2.45 -5.78 -1.46
CA VAL A 19 -2.32 -7.18 -1.00
C VAL A 19 -3.38 -7.59 0.02
N SER A 20 -3.71 -6.71 0.97
CA SER A 20 -4.64 -7.04 2.06
C SER A 20 -6.10 -7.02 1.62
N GLY A 21 -6.43 -6.20 0.61
CA GLY A 21 -7.78 -5.97 0.12
C GLY A 21 -8.77 -5.43 1.17
N SER A 22 -8.26 -4.99 2.33
CA SER A 22 -9.04 -4.59 3.51
C SER A 22 -8.35 -3.45 4.27
N SER A 23 -9.08 -2.35 4.45
CA SER A 23 -8.55 -1.16 5.11
C SER A 23 -8.24 -1.41 6.57
N VAL A 24 -9.01 -2.31 7.21
CA VAL A 24 -8.78 -2.70 8.61
C VAL A 24 -7.51 -3.54 8.74
N ALA A 25 -7.27 -4.45 7.81
CA ALA A 25 -6.06 -5.28 7.81
C ALA A 25 -4.80 -4.45 7.50
N ASP A 26 -4.92 -3.46 6.61
CA ASP A 26 -3.83 -2.53 6.28
C ASP A 26 -3.42 -1.69 7.50
N ILE A 27 -4.39 -1.06 8.18
CA ILE A 27 -4.13 -0.31 9.43
C ILE A 27 -3.53 -1.21 10.52
N ALA A 28 -4.04 -2.42 10.69
CA ALA A 28 -3.57 -3.35 11.71
C ALA A 28 -2.15 -3.86 11.44
N SER A 29 -1.75 -3.96 10.18
CA SER A 29 -0.45 -4.51 9.79
C SER A 29 0.67 -3.46 9.80
N ILE A 30 0.49 -2.35 9.07
CA ILE A 30 1.56 -1.36 8.86
C ILE A 30 1.22 0.03 9.42
N GLY A 31 -0.04 0.29 9.79
CA GLY A 31 -0.48 1.63 10.17
C GLY A 31 0.30 2.22 11.36
N ALA A 32 0.59 1.41 12.39
CA ALA A 32 1.41 1.86 13.51
C ALA A 32 2.84 2.23 13.08
N ILE A 33 3.42 1.49 12.13
CA ILE A 33 4.77 1.74 11.62
C ILE A 33 4.79 3.07 10.86
N GLU A 34 3.81 3.30 9.98
CA GLU A 34 3.68 4.51 9.19
C GLU A 34 3.47 5.76 10.06
N ILE A 35 2.55 5.69 11.03
CA ILE A 35 2.25 6.81 11.94
C ILE A 35 3.50 7.17 12.75
N ASN A 36 4.16 6.18 13.36
CA ASN A 36 5.40 6.42 14.12
C ASN A 36 6.51 6.98 13.25
N ALA A 37 6.63 6.54 12.00
CA ALA A 37 7.65 7.02 11.09
C ALA A 37 7.41 8.48 10.65
N MET A 38 6.14 8.87 10.45
CA MET A 38 5.75 10.26 10.19
C MET A 38 5.98 11.15 11.40
N GLU A 39 5.62 10.72 12.61
CA GLU A 39 5.90 11.46 13.86
C GLU A 39 7.40 11.71 14.04
N ARG A 40 8.25 10.70 13.80
CA ARG A 40 9.72 10.84 13.86
C ARG A 40 10.29 11.84 12.85
N HIS A 41 9.57 12.13 11.77
CA HIS A 41 9.94 13.12 10.77
C HIS A 41 9.29 14.50 11.00
N GLY A 42 8.69 14.70 12.18
CA GLY A 42 8.18 15.98 12.63
C GLY A 42 6.72 16.26 12.25
N PHE A 43 6.02 15.30 11.63
CA PHE A 43 4.59 15.46 11.37
C PHE A 43 3.79 15.41 12.68
N PRO A 44 2.75 16.24 12.84
CA PRO A 44 1.88 16.18 14.01
C PRO A 44 1.11 14.87 13.99
N ARG A 45 1.00 14.22 15.15
CA ARG A 45 0.32 12.92 15.33
C ARG A 45 -1.07 12.88 14.70
N GLY A 46 -1.87 13.95 14.86
CA GLY A 46 -3.20 14.03 14.26
C GLY A 46 -3.18 13.95 12.73
N TYR A 47 -2.20 14.58 12.09
CA TYR A 47 -2.02 14.48 10.64
C TYR A 47 -1.53 13.09 10.25
N ALA A 48 -0.53 12.54 10.95
CA ALA A 48 -0.01 11.20 10.65
C ALA A 48 -1.11 10.12 10.74
N VAL A 49 -1.90 10.14 11.80
CA VAL A 49 -3.06 9.24 11.99
C VAL A 49 -4.10 9.46 10.89
N GLY A 50 -4.48 10.72 10.62
CA GLY A 50 -5.47 11.04 9.60
C GLY A 50 -5.05 10.60 8.20
N MET A 51 -3.79 10.83 7.83
CA MET A 51 -3.22 10.47 6.53
C MET A 51 -3.22 8.94 6.37
N THR A 52 -2.68 8.20 7.34
CA THR A 52 -2.67 6.72 7.34
C THR A 52 -4.09 6.13 7.28
N LEU A 53 -5.03 6.68 8.04
CA LEU A 53 -6.44 6.24 7.96
C LEU A 53 -7.03 6.48 6.57
N CYS A 54 -6.80 7.66 5.97
CA CYS A 54 -7.27 7.94 4.62
C CYS A 54 -6.62 7.04 3.56
N THR A 55 -5.30 6.84 3.61
CA THR A 55 -4.59 6.01 2.62
C THR A 55 -4.93 4.54 2.75
N SER A 56 -5.20 4.04 3.96
CA SER A 56 -5.68 2.66 4.13
C SER A 56 -6.99 2.39 3.40
N THR A 57 -7.84 3.41 3.13
CA THR A 57 -9.06 3.21 2.35
C THR A 57 -8.78 2.88 0.88
N LEU A 58 -7.57 3.19 0.38
CA LEU A 58 -7.14 2.81 -0.96
C LEU A 58 -7.08 1.29 -1.13
N SER A 59 -6.85 0.52 -0.06
CA SER A 59 -6.86 -0.95 -0.09
C SER A 59 -8.20 -1.53 -0.57
N SER A 60 -9.28 -0.78 -0.34
CA SER A 60 -10.64 -1.17 -0.71
C SER A 60 -10.94 -0.88 -2.19
N ILE A 61 -10.16 -0.01 -2.83
CA ILE A 61 -10.36 0.45 -4.21
C ILE A 61 -9.32 -0.16 -5.14
N ILE A 62 -8.05 -0.21 -4.72
CA ILE A 62 -6.94 -0.69 -5.52
C ILE A 62 -6.90 -2.23 -5.46
N PRO A 63 -6.92 -2.92 -6.61
CA PRO A 63 -6.79 -4.37 -6.68
C PRO A 63 -5.53 -4.94 -6.04
N PRO A 64 -5.59 -6.17 -5.47
CA PRO A 64 -6.79 -6.99 -5.23
C PRO A 64 -7.63 -6.53 -4.02
N SER A 65 -8.90 -6.14 -4.26
CA SER A 65 -9.82 -5.69 -3.20
C SER A 65 -10.92 -6.71 -2.92
N ILE A 66 -11.11 -7.05 -1.64
CA ILE A 66 -12.17 -7.97 -1.20
C ILE A 66 -13.54 -7.43 -1.59
N LEU A 67 -13.77 -6.12 -1.47
CA LEU A 67 -15.04 -5.49 -1.81
C LEU A 67 -15.34 -5.60 -3.30
N ILE A 68 -14.34 -5.43 -4.16
CA ILE A 68 -14.50 -5.58 -5.63
C ILE A 68 -14.83 -7.04 -5.98
N VAL A 69 -14.17 -8.00 -5.34
CA VAL A 69 -14.44 -9.43 -5.55
C VAL A 69 -15.86 -9.80 -5.13
N ILE A 70 -16.32 -9.34 -3.96
CA ILE A 70 -17.68 -9.58 -3.48
C ILE A 70 -18.70 -8.92 -4.40
N ALA A 71 -18.49 -7.64 -4.75
CA ALA A 71 -19.40 -6.91 -5.63
C ALA A 71 -19.49 -7.55 -7.02
N GLY A 72 -18.36 -7.98 -7.59
CA GLY A 72 -18.32 -8.67 -8.88
C GLY A 72 -19.03 -10.01 -8.86
N SER A 73 -18.87 -10.78 -7.77
CA SER A 73 -19.55 -12.06 -7.57
C SER A 73 -21.07 -11.88 -7.51
N ILE A 74 -21.56 -10.91 -6.72
CA ILE A 74 -23.00 -10.63 -6.60
C ILE A 74 -23.57 -10.12 -7.93
N ALA A 75 -22.86 -9.22 -8.59
CA ALA A 75 -23.30 -8.62 -9.85
C ALA A 75 -23.11 -9.53 -11.09
N ASN A 76 -22.55 -10.73 -10.93
CA ASN A 76 -22.24 -11.67 -12.03
C ASN A 76 -21.45 -11.02 -13.19
N VAL A 77 -20.59 -10.06 -12.86
CA VAL A 77 -19.69 -9.41 -13.83
C VAL A 77 -18.27 -9.94 -13.64
N SER A 78 -17.47 -9.85 -14.71
CA SER A 78 -16.08 -10.29 -14.67
C SER A 78 -15.28 -9.54 -13.59
N ILE A 79 -14.83 -10.28 -12.59
CA ILE A 79 -13.98 -9.78 -11.49
C ILE A 79 -12.72 -9.14 -12.06
N GLY A 80 -12.07 -9.78 -13.05
CA GLY A 80 -10.87 -9.23 -13.70
C GLY A 80 -11.13 -7.87 -14.34
N THR A 81 -12.31 -7.67 -14.94
CA THR A 81 -12.69 -6.38 -15.53
C THR A 81 -12.89 -5.31 -14.46
N LEU A 82 -13.57 -5.65 -13.35
CA LEU A 82 -13.75 -4.72 -12.24
C LEU A 82 -12.44 -4.36 -11.54
N LEU A 83 -11.51 -5.32 -11.42
CA LEU A 83 -10.18 -5.05 -10.86
C LEU A 83 -9.44 -4.04 -11.73
N VAL A 84 -9.35 -4.26 -13.05
CA VAL A 84 -8.71 -3.30 -13.96
C VAL A 84 -9.43 -1.93 -13.94
N ALA A 85 -10.76 -1.93 -13.86
CA ALA A 85 -11.56 -0.70 -13.76
C ALA A 85 -11.32 0.07 -12.46
N GLY A 86 -11.02 -0.62 -11.34
CA GLY A 86 -10.71 -0.01 -10.04
C GLY A 86 -9.30 0.59 -9.97
N LEU A 87 -8.38 0.15 -10.82
CA LEU A 87 -6.99 0.62 -10.83
C LEU A 87 -6.88 2.12 -11.15
N ILE A 88 -7.56 2.57 -12.21
CA ILE A 88 -7.54 3.97 -12.66
C ILE A 88 -8.03 4.94 -11.56
N PRO A 89 -9.24 4.77 -10.98
CA PRO A 89 -9.72 5.65 -9.92
C PRO A 89 -8.88 5.51 -8.65
N GLY A 90 -8.40 4.31 -8.31
CA GLY A 90 -7.52 4.10 -7.16
C GLY A 90 -6.20 4.87 -7.27
N LEU A 91 -5.53 4.81 -8.42
CA LEU A 91 -4.31 5.58 -8.70
C LEU A 91 -4.57 7.09 -8.71
N PHE A 92 -5.73 7.53 -9.20
CA PHE A 92 -6.12 8.94 -9.17
C PHE A 92 -6.28 9.46 -7.74
N ILE A 93 -6.94 8.70 -6.86
CA ILE A 93 -7.11 9.07 -5.45
C ILE A 93 -5.75 9.04 -4.73
N ALA A 94 -4.92 8.02 -4.99
CA ALA A 94 -3.56 7.96 -4.45
C ALA A 94 -2.73 9.20 -4.86
N PHE A 95 -2.81 9.59 -6.13
CA PHE A 95 -2.17 10.81 -6.62
C PHE A 95 -2.71 12.06 -5.92
N ALA A 96 -4.03 12.17 -5.73
CA ALA A 96 -4.64 13.28 -5.00
C ALA A 96 -4.11 13.38 -3.56
N PHE A 97 -3.94 12.25 -2.86
CA PHE A 97 -3.32 12.23 -1.53
C PHE A 97 -1.85 12.64 -1.56
N MET A 98 -1.08 12.22 -2.58
CA MET A 98 0.30 12.68 -2.74
C MET A 98 0.38 14.20 -2.94
N VAL A 99 -0.50 14.77 -3.78
CA VAL A 99 -0.57 16.22 -4.00
C VAL A 99 -0.95 16.94 -2.71
N PHE A 100 -1.97 16.47 -2.00
CA PHE A 100 -2.39 17.04 -0.72
C PHE A 100 -1.24 17.02 0.31
N ASN A 101 -0.55 15.88 0.44
CA ASN A 101 0.58 15.75 1.35
C ASN A 101 1.74 16.68 0.97
N HIS A 102 2.02 16.83 -0.32
CA HIS A 102 3.05 17.74 -0.79
C HIS A 102 2.72 19.20 -0.42
N VAL A 103 1.50 19.64 -0.70
CA VAL A 103 1.04 21.01 -0.36
C VAL A 103 1.07 21.23 1.15
N TYR A 104 0.59 20.26 1.93
CA TYR A 104 0.59 20.35 3.40
C TYR A 104 2.02 20.44 3.96
N ALA A 105 2.93 19.60 3.48
CA ALA A 105 4.32 19.56 3.92
C ALA A 105 5.09 20.83 3.55
N VAL A 106 4.87 21.39 2.36
CA VAL A 106 5.47 22.67 1.94
C VAL A 106 4.95 23.82 2.79
N ARG A 107 3.63 23.87 3.06
CA ARG A 107 3.02 24.96 3.86
C ARG A 107 3.46 24.96 5.32
N HIS A 108 3.70 23.79 5.91
CA HIS A 108 4.04 23.66 7.33
C HIS A 108 5.54 23.42 7.57
N GLY A 109 6.37 23.44 6.52
CA GLY A 109 7.82 23.27 6.64
C GLY A 109 8.28 21.87 7.04
N TYR A 110 7.44 20.83 6.84
CA TYR A 110 7.80 19.43 7.07
C TYR A 110 8.69 18.89 5.95
N ASN A 111 9.92 19.40 5.95
CA ASN A 111 10.91 19.16 4.91
C ASN A 111 12.26 18.80 5.56
N PRO A 112 12.34 17.79 6.44
CA PRO A 112 13.62 17.43 7.03
C PRO A 112 14.56 16.98 5.89
N PRO A 113 15.71 17.63 5.70
CA PRO A 113 16.70 17.19 4.74
C PRO A 113 17.28 15.87 5.25
N SER A 114 16.67 14.75 4.90
CA SER A 114 17.29 13.45 5.11
C SER A 114 18.38 13.29 4.05
N PRO A 115 19.68 13.22 4.42
CA PRO A 115 20.74 13.02 3.45
C PRO A 115 20.51 11.69 2.73
N MET A 116 20.31 11.78 1.41
CA MET A 116 20.04 10.61 0.58
C MET A 116 21.32 9.80 0.43
N ASN A 117 21.41 8.68 1.15
CA ASN A 117 22.53 7.76 1.04
C ASN A 117 22.21 6.66 0.02
N PHE A 118 22.72 6.82 -1.21
CA PHE A 118 22.51 5.87 -2.31
C PHE A 118 22.92 4.43 -1.97
N ARG A 119 23.99 4.25 -1.19
CA ARG A 119 24.43 2.92 -0.75
C ARG A 119 23.41 2.28 0.18
N LYS A 120 22.83 3.07 1.08
CA LYS A 120 21.76 2.60 1.99
C LYS A 120 20.50 2.24 1.21
N ILE A 121 20.12 3.05 0.21
CA ILE A 121 19.00 2.76 -0.69
C ILE A 121 19.22 1.44 -1.43
N ALA A 122 20.40 1.22 -2.00
CA ALA A 122 20.70 -0.01 -2.73
C ALA A 122 20.65 -1.26 -1.84
N ILE A 123 21.25 -1.21 -0.64
CA ILE A 123 21.24 -2.33 0.30
C ILE A 123 19.80 -2.61 0.79
N THR A 124 19.06 -1.57 1.18
CA THR A 124 17.67 -1.72 1.62
C THR A 124 16.78 -2.20 0.47
N GLY A 125 17.01 -1.74 -0.76
CA GLY A 125 16.30 -2.19 -1.95
C GLY A 125 16.52 -3.68 -2.21
N VAL A 126 17.76 -4.17 -2.16
CA VAL A 126 18.06 -5.60 -2.33
C VAL A 126 17.41 -6.44 -1.23
N ASN A 127 17.47 -5.98 0.02
CA ASN A 127 16.81 -6.67 1.13
C ASN A 127 15.28 -6.68 1.02
N ALA A 128 14.69 -5.70 0.34
CA ALA A 128 13.25 -5.61 0.13
C ALA A 128 12.74 -6.52 -1.01
N ILE A 129 13.61 -7.07 -1.86
CA ILE A 129 13.22 -7.92 -3.00
C ILE A 129 12.43 -9.13 -2.50
N LEU A 130 12.95 -9.85 -1.51
CA LEU A 130 12.31 -11.06 -0.99
C LEU A 130 10.92 -10.78 -0.40
N PRO A 131 10.72 -9.81 0.51
CA PRO A 131 9.39 -9.43 0.97
C PRO A 131 8.45 -8.98 -0.15
N MET A 132 8.94 -8.19 -1.14
CA MET A 132 8.14 -7.71 -2.27
C MET A 132 7.69 -8.82 -3.23
N LEU A 133 8.34 -9.99 -3.23
CA LEU A 133 7.86 -11.14 -3.99
C LEU A 133 6.52 -11.65 -3.47
N THR A 134 6.16 -11.42 -2.20
CA THR A 134 4.87 -11.87 -1.64
C THR A 134 3.66 -11.31 -2.42
N PRO A 135 3.52 -9.98 -2.60
CA PRO A 135 2.49 -9.41 -3.48
C PRO A 135 2.51 -9.99 -4.90
N VAL A 136 3.71 -10.20 -5.45
CA VAL A 136 3.90 -10.64 -6.84
C VAL A 136 3.44 -12.09 -7.00
N ILE A 137 3.82 -12.99 -6.09
CA ILE A 137 3.37 -14.39 -6.07
C ILE A 137 1.85 -14.46 -6.00
N LEU A 138 1.25 -13.61 -5.16
CA LEU A 138 -0.20 -13.56 -4.99
C LEU A 138 -0.91 -13.07 -6.27
N LEU A 139 -0.45 -11.95 -6.86
CA LEU A 139 -1.03 -11.38 -8.08
C LEU A 139 -0.83 -12.27 -9.31
N VAL A 140 0.39 -12.71 -9.56
CA VAL A 140 0.72 -13.55 -10.73
C VAL A 140 0.02 -14.91 -10.60
N GLY A 141 0.01 -15.51 -9.41
CA GLY A 141 -0.66 -16.80 -9.18
C GLY A 141 -2.16 -16.75 -9.46
N ILE A 142 -2.83 -15.65 -9.11
CA ILE A 142 -4.27 -15.46 -9.37
C ILE A 142 -4.52 -15.09 -10.84
N VAL A 143 -3.76 -14.17 -11.42
CA VAL A 143 -4.00 -13.65 -12.78
C VAL A 143 -3.67 -14.68 -13.85
N ASP A 144 -2.57 -15.43 -13.70
CA ASP A 144 -2.18 -16.48 -14.65
C ASP A 144 -2.99 -17.78 -14.46
N GLY A 145 -3.86 -17.83 -13.44
CA GLY A 145 -4.76 -18.96 -13.19
C GLY A 145 -4.07 -20.22 -12.62
N TYR A 146 -2.83 -20.10 -12.14
CA TYR A 146 -2.13 -21.21 -11.47
C TYR A 146 -2.77 -21.59 -10.14
N PHE A 147 -3.35 -20.62 -9.42
CA PHE A 147 -3.97 -20.82 -8.11
C PHE A 147 -5.30 -20.08 -7.99
N THR A 148 -6.21 -20.64 -7.19
CA THR A 148 -7.36 -19.88 -6.71
C THR A 148 -6.92 -18.81 -5.70
N PRO A 149 -7.71 -17.74 -5.47
CA PRO A 149 -7.37 -16.70 -4.50
C PRO A 149 -7.06 -17.23 -3.09
N THR A 150 -7.75 -18.30 -2.69
CA THR A 150 -7.56 -18.96 -1.39
C THR A 150 -6.24 -19.74 -1.31
N GLU A 151 -5.83 -20.42 -2.38
CA GLU A 151 -4.55 -21.15 -2.43
C GLU A 151 -3.37 -20.17 -2.52
N ALA A 152 -3.51 -19.12 -3.33
CA ALA A 152 -2.51 -18.06 -3.44
C ALA A 152 -2.26 -17.38 -2.08
N ALA A 153 -3.30 -17.12 -1.30
CA ALA A 153 -3.18 -16.57 0.06
C ALA A 153 -2.45 -17.51 1.02
N ALA A 154 -2.72 -18.83 0.96
CA ALA A 154 -2.04 -19.82 1.79
C ALA A 154 -0.55 -19.94 1.47
N ILE A 155 -0.19 -19.94 0.18
CA ILE A 155 1.20 -19.98 -0.29
C ILE A 155 1.94 -18.69 0.10
N ALA A 156 1.31 -17.53 -0.09
CA ALA A 156 1.88 -16.25 0.32
C ALA A 156 2.16 -16.21 1.84
N ALA A 157 1.21 -16.71 2.65
CA ALA A 157 1.39 -16.80 4.10
C ALA A 157 2.57 -17.71 4.49
N LEU A 158 2.67 -18.91 3.90
CA LEU A 158 3.80 -19.82 4.13
C LEU A 158 5.14 -19.20 3.72
N TYR A 159 5.18 -18.53 2.56
CA TYR A 159 6.37 -17.83 2.08
C TYR A 159 6.81 -16.72 3.05
N THR A 160 5.86 -15.90 3.52
CA THR A 160 6.17 -14.85 4.50
C THR A 160 6.67 -15.41 5.83
N LEU A 161 6.11 -16.54 6.27
CA LEU A 161 6.50 -17.18 7.53
C LEU A 161 7.91 -17.80 7.45
N PHE A 162 8.33 -18.22 6.26
CA PHE A 162 9.69 -18.68 6.01
C PHE A 162 10.72 -17.54 5.96
N LEU A 163 10.30 -16.34 5.57
CA LEU A 163 11.13 -15.14 5.50
C LEU A 163 11.25 -14.39 6.85
N ALA A 164 10.28 -14.57 7.75
CA ALA A 164 10.20 -13.93 9.06
C ALA A 164 11.21 -14.49 10.06
#